data_AF-A0A1S3L675-F1
#
_entry.id   AF-A0A1S3L675-F1
#
_cell.length_a   1.000
_cell.length_b   1.000
_cell.length_c   1.000
_cell.angle_alpha   90.00
_cell.angle_beta   90.00
_cell.angle_gamma   90.00
#
_symmetry.space_group_name_H-M   'P 1'
#
loop_
_entity.id
_entity.type
_entity.pdbx_description
1 polymer ?
#
loop_
_entity_poly.entity_id
_entity_poly.type
_entity_poly.pdbx_seq_one_letter_code
_entity_poly.pdbx_strand_id
1 'polypeptide(L)'
;MLHPVISLDRRISYTFTSERMNTVTVHVSSANAILQDSKMIAVQEFFKSLLLSFSLNLNEYNPDIPEWRQDVGRVIKKTLLQHPWWIPARDTAVQPC
;
A
#
# COMPACT_ATOMS: atom_id res chain seq x y z
N MET A 1 4.32 15.69 -19.12
CA MET A 1 4.06 14.43 -19.84
C MET A 1 4.82 13.33 -19.12
N LEU A 2 4.14 12.32 -18.59
CA LEU A 2 4.79 11.10 -18.08
C LEU A 2 4.98 10.15 -19.26
N HIS A 3 6.20 9.70 -19.50
CA HIS A 3 6.47 8.63 -20.46
C HIS A 3 6.42 7.29 -19.74
N PRO A 4 5.85 6.23 -20.35
CA PRO A 4 5.87 4.91 -19.74
C PRO A 4 7.30 4.42 -19.60
N VAL A 5 7.63 3.87 -18.43
CA VAL A 5 8.92 3.22 -18.19
C VAL A 5 8.84 1.79 -18.71
N ILE A 6 9.73 1.44 -19.65
CA ILE A 6 9.83 0.09 -20.20
C ILE A 6 10.95 -0.63 -19.44
N SER A 7 10.64 -1.79 -18.86
CA SER A 7 11.64 -2.63 -18.19
C SER A 7 11.33 -4.12 -18.40
N LEU A 8 12.38 -4.94 -18.42
CA LEU A 8 12.30 -6.41 -18.36
C LEU A 8 12.40 -6.93 -16.92
N ASP A 9 12.73 -6.05 -15.96
CA ASP A 9 12.81 -6.39 -14.55
C ASP A 9 11.41 -6.58 -13.96
N ARG A 10 11.28 -7.55 -13.05
CA ARG A 10 10.02 -7.80 -12.34
C ARG A 10 9.59 -6.65 -11.42
N ARG A 11 10.51 -5.73 -11.09
CA ARG A 11 10.28 -4.62 -10.17
C ARG A 11 11.04 -3.40 -10.64
N ILE A 12 10.43 -2.23 -10.46
CA ILE A 12 11.04 -0.92 -10.65
C ILE A 12 10.78 -0.07 -9.42
N SER A 13 11.61 0.94 -9.20
CA SER A 13 11.41 1.93 -8.14
C SER A 13 11.18 3.31 -8.77
N TYR A 14 10.22 4.05 -8.21
CA TYR A 14 9.88 5.40 -8.63
C TYR A 14 9.52 6.24 -7.39
N THR A 15 9.94 7.49 -7.37
CA THR A 15 9.67 8.43 -6.27
C THR A 15 8.81 9.57 -6.77
N PHE A 16 7.67 9.81 -6.12
CA PHE A 16 6.81 10.97 -6.39
C PHE A 16 7.36 12.21 -5.69
N THR A 17 7.31 13.35 -6.35
CA THR A 17 7.91 14.62 -5.86
C THR A 17 6.90 15.60 -5.29
N SER A 18 5.60 15.32 -5.40
CA SER A 18 4.53 16.23 -4.98
C SER A 18 3.38 15.47 -4.35
N GLU A 19 2.79 16.06 -3.30
CA GLU A 19 1.55 15.57 -2.69
C GLU A 19 0.41 15.52 -3.73
N ARG A 20 -0.12 14.30 -3.94
CA ARG A 20 -1.18 14.04 -4.90
C ARG A 20 -1.72 12.63 -4.76
N MET A 21 -2.96 12.44 -5.20
CA MET A 21 -3.46 11.14 -5.63
C MET A 21 -2.91 10.78 -7.01
N ASN A 22 -2.19 9.68 -7.12
CA ASN A 22 -1.57 9.20 -8.36
C ASN A 22 -2.16 7.85 -8.75
N THR A 23 -2.45 7.66 -10.03
CA THR A 23 -2.78 6.34 -10.58
C THR A 23 -1.53 5.74 -11.19
N VAL A 24 -1.09 4.60 -10.66
CA VAL A 24 0.00 3.80 -11.24
C VAL A 24 -0.62 2.68 -12.05
N THR A 25 -0.27 2.60 -13.32
CA THR A 25 -0.72 1.55 -14.22
C THR A 25 0.49 0.72 -14.66
N VAL A 26 0.37 -0.60 -14.58
CA VAL A 26 1.38 -1.55 -15.04
C VAL A 26 0.80 -2.35 -16.19
N HIS A 27 1.55 -2.46 -17.28
CA HIS A 27 1.24 -3.31 -18.42
C HIS A 27 2.31 -4.38 -18.55
N VAL A 28 1.87 -5.62 -18.71
CA VAL A 28 2.73 -6.76 -19.02
C VAL A 28 2.25 -7.36 -20.33
N SER A 29 3.13 -7.37 -21.34
CA SER A 29 2.87 -8.04 -22.61
C SER A 29 3.79 -9.25 -22.73
N SER A 30 3.21 -10.40 -23.06
CA SER A 30 3.95 -11.62 -23.35
C SER A 30 3.27 -12.36 -24.49
N ALA A 31 4.01 -12.64 -25.56
CA ALA A 31 3.50 -13.23 -26.80
C ALA A 31 2.26 -12.48 -27.34
N ASN A 32 1.09 -13.11 -27.29
CA ASN A 32 -0.19 -12.57 -27.77
C ASN A 32 -1.13 -12.11 -26.64
N ALA A 33 -0.66 -12.05 -25.40
CA ALA A 33 -1.43 -11.63 -24.24
C ALA A 33 -0.92 -10.29 -23.68
N ILE A 34 -1.85 -9.45 -23.24
CA ILE A 34 -1.57 -8.23 -22.50
C ILE A 34 -2.38 -8.28 -21.20
N LEU A 35 -1.68 -8.11 -20.08
CA LEU A 35 -2.27 -7.94 -18.76
C LEU A 35 -2.03 -6.51 -18.31
N GLN A 36 -3.06 -5.91 -17.70
CA GLN A 36 -3.00 -4.56 -17.15
C GLN A 36 -3.55 -4.59 -15.74
N ASP A 37 -2.86 -3.90 -14.83
CA ASP A 37 -3.38 -3.58 -13.51
C ASP A 37 -3.17 -2.10 -13.21
N SER A 38 -4.00 -1.53 -12.34
CA SER A 38 -3.91 -0.13 -11.94
C SER A 38 -4.23 0.05 -10.47
N LYS A 39 -3.40 0.84 -9.79
CA LYS A 39 -3.54 1.14 -8.37
C LYS A 39 -3.46 2.63 -8.12
N MET A 40 -4.35 3.12 -7.26
CA MET A 40 -4.33 4.49 -6.78
C MET A 40 -3.44 4.59 -5.54
N ILE A 41 -2.52 5.57 -5.52
CA ILE A 41 -1.57 5.82 -4.44
C ILE A 41 -1.71 7.28 -3.98
N ALA A 42 -1.96 7.47 -2.70
CA ALA A 42 -1.91 8.78 -2.07
C ALA A 42 -0.48 9.10 -1.64
N VAL A 43 0.06 10.22 -2.12
CA VAL A 43 1.34 10.79 -1.69
C VAL A 43 1.02 11.98 -0.80
N GLN A 44 1.49 11.97 0.44
CA GLN A 44 1.29 13.04 1.42
C GLN A 44 2.62 13.67 1.79
N GLU A 45 2.69 15.00 1.85
CA GLU A 45 3.90 15.72 2.25
C GLU A 45 4.09 15.67 3.77
N PHE A 46 3.00 15.78 4.53
CA PHE A 46 3.02 15.82 5.99
C PHE A 46 2.38 14.57 6.59
N PHE A 47 3.20 13.70 7.17
CA PHE A 47 2.73 12.52 7.89
C PHE A 47 3.62 12.21 9.10
N LYS A 48 3.09 11.43 10.04
CA LYS A 48 3.87 10.80 11.11
C LYS A 48 3.73 9.29 10.99
N SER A 49 4.84 8.60 10.81
CA SER A 49 4.88 7.14 10.77
C SER A 49 5.00 6.56 12.18
N LEU A 50 4.24 5.50 12.46
CA LEU A 50 4.39 4.68 13.65
C LEU A 50 4.60 3.23 13.21
N LEU A 51 5.68 2.60 13.67
CA LEU A 51 5.92 1.19 13.44
C LEU A 51 5.02 0.36 14.37
N LEU A 52 4.31 -0.61 13.80
CA LEU A 52 3.51 -1.57 14.55
C LEU A 52 4.22 -2.91 14.56
N SER A 53 4.33 -3.49 15.75
CA SER A 53 4.84 -4.86 15.94
C SER A 53 3.66 -5.79 16.23
N PHE A 54 3.62 -6.93 15.56
CA PHE A 54 2.63 -7.99 15.80
C PHE A 54 3.25 -9.14 16.59
N SER A 55 2.39 -9.95 17.22
CA SER A 55 2.84 -11.17 17.88
C SER A 55 3.35 -12.18 16.87
N LEU A 56 4.33 -13.00 17.28
CA LEU A 56 4.90 -14.05 16.42
C LEU A 56 3.84 -15.07 15.97
N ASN A 57 2.79 -15.29 16.76
CA ASN A 57 1.70 -16.20 16.43
C ASN A 57 0.98 -15.81 15.13
N LEU A 58 0.96 -14.51 14.78
CA LEU A 58 0.32 -14.07 13.54
C LEU A 58 1.09 -14.56 12.30
N ASN A 59 2.39 -14.85 12.42
CA ASN A 59 3.22 -15.27 11.30
C ASN A 59 2.76 -16.60 10.70
N GLU A 60 2.22 -17.51 11.53
CA GLU A 60 1.68 -18.80 11.08
C GLU A 60 0.41 -18.65 10.24
N TYR A 61 -0.27 -17.50 10.33
CA TYR A 61 -1.54 -17.20 9.67
C TYR A 61 -1.45 -15.99 8.73
N ASN A 62 -0.25 -15.65 8.27
CA ASN A 62 0.02 -14.52 7.37
C ASN A 62 0.25 -15.00 5.93
N PRO A 63 -0.82 -15.27 5.15
CA PRO A 63 -0.67 -15.65 3.74
C PRO A 63 -0.14 -14.48 2.92
N ASP A 64 0.57 -14.78 1.83
CA ASP A 64 1.03 -13.75 0.88
C ASP A 64 -0.10 -13.32 -0.08
N ILE A 65 -1.20 -12.83 0.49
CA ILE A 65 -2.42 -12.44 -0.22
C ILE A 65 -2.75 -10.97 0.13
N PRO A 66 -2.82 -10.06 -0.86
CA PRO A 66 -3.06 -8.63 -0.62
C PRO A 66 -4.36 -8.33 0.12
N GLU A 67 -5.44 -9.06 -0.15
CA GLU A 67 -6.75 -8.87 0.46
C GLU A 67 -6.71 -9.13 1.96
N TRP A 68 -5.98 -10.17 2.39
CA TRP A 68 -5.78 -10.47 3.81
C TRP A 68 -5.09 -9.30 4.52
N ARG A 69 -4.07 -8.72 3.90
CA ARG A 69 -3.34 -7.57 4.45
C ARG A 69 -4.24 -6.34 4.57
N GLN A 70 -5.14 -6.12 3.61
CA GLN A 70 -6.13 -5.05 3.67
C GLN A 70 -7.11 -5.25 4.83
N ASP A 71 -7.57 -6.48 5.05
CA ASP A 71 -8.50 -6.82 6.13
C ASP A 71 -7.89 -6.61 7.51
N VAL A 72 -6.66 -7.06 7.70
CA VAL A 72 -5.88 -6.80 8.91
C VAL A 72 -5.72 -5.30 9.13
N GLY A 73 -5.37 -4.54 8.09
CA GLY A 73 -5.30 -3.08 8.13
C GLY A 73 -6.61 -2.41 8.58
N ARG A 74 -7.76 -2.91 8.11
CA ARG A 74 -9.09 -2.43 8.52
C ARG A 74 -9.36 -2.70 10.00
N VAL A 75 -9.02 -3.89 10.50
CA VAL A 75 -9.17 -4.24 11.92
C VAL A 75 -8.33 -3.31 12.79
N ILE A 76 -7.06 -3.11 12.45
CA ILE A 76 -6.15 -2.21 13.20
C ILE A 76 -6.72 -0.79 13.25
N LYS A 77 -7.14 -0.24 12.10
CA LYS A 77 -7.74 1.11 12.04
C LYS A 77 -8.99 1.20 12.92
N LYS A 78 -9.85 0.18 12.91
CA LYS A 78 -11.05 0.13 13.76
C LYS A 78 -10.69 0.10 15.25
N THR A 79 -9.69 -0.68 15.66
CA THR A 79 -9.23 -0.73 17.05
C THR A 79 -8.63 0.61 17.50
N LEU A 80 -7.86 1.28 16.64
CA LEU A 80 -7.32 2.61 16.93
C LEU A 80 -8.43 3.67 17.13
N LEU A 81 -9.52 3.59 16.36
CA LEU A 81 -10.69 4.46 16.54
C LEU A 81 -11.38 4.26 17.89
N GLN A 82 -11.33 3.06 18.46
CA GLN A 82 -11.96 2.72 19.73
C GLN A 82 -11.13 3.15 20.95
N HIS A 83 -9.82 3.37 20.77
CA HIS A 83 -8.89 3.72 21.85
C HIS A 83 -8.08 4.99 21.51
N PRO A 84 -8.74 6.18 21.44
CA PRO A 84 -8.15 7.42 20.96
C PRO A 84 -7.20 8.11 21.96
N TRP A 85 -6.41 7.34 22.71
CA TRP A 85 -5.61 7.87 23.83
C TRP A 85 -4.37 8.67 23.39
N TRP A 86 -4.09 8.78 22.08
CA TRP A 86 -3.06 9.69 21.52
C TRP A 86 -2.96 9.71 19.97
N ILE A 87 -3.51 8.72 19.25
CA ILE A 87 -3.45 8.67 17.77
C ILE A 87 -4.76 9.24 17.16
N PRO A 88 -4.69 10.27 16.29
CA PRO A 88 -5.85 10.74 15.52
C PRO A 88 -6.30 9.67 14.52
N ALA A 89 -7.24 8.83 14.94
CA ALA A 89 -7.62 7.62 14.21
C ALA A 89 -8.43 7.88 12.92
N ARG A 90 -9.01 9.08 12.74
CA ARG A 90 -9.75 9.45 11.51
C ARG A 90 -8.83 9.53 10.30
N ASP A 91 -7.65 10.13 10.48
CA ASP A 91 -6.69 10.42 9.41
C ASP A 91 -5.55 9.37 9.35
N THR A 92 -5.65 8.30 10.13
CA THR A 92 -4.67 7.21 10.12
C THR A 92 -4.87 6.31 8.90
N ALA A 93 -3.80 6.10 8.14
CA ALA A 93 -3.66 5.01 7.17
C ALA A 93 -2.84 3.88 7.80
N VAL A 94 -3.27 2.64 7.61
CA VAL A 94 -2.48 1.45 7.97
C VAL A 94 -1.93 0.88 6.68
N GLN A 95 -0.63 0.98 6.50
CA GLN A 95 0.08 0.38 5.37
C GLN A 95 0.67 -0.96 5.82
N PRO A 96 0.06 -2.09 5.47
CA PRO A 96 0.68 -3.39 5.70
C PRO A 96 1.93 -3.53 4.81
N CYS A 97 2.99 -4.12 5.38
CA CYS A 97 4.22 -4.46 4.66
C CYS A 97 3.95 -5.43 3.51
#